data_AF-B5W798-F1
#
_entry.id   AF-B5W798-F1
#
_cell.length_a   1.000
_cell.length_b   1.000
_cell.length_c   1.000
_cell.angle_alpha   90.00
_cell.angle_beta   90.00
_cell.angle_gamma   90.00
#
_symmetry.space_group_name_H-M   'P 1'
#
loop_
_entity.id
_entity.type
_entity.pdbx_description
1 polymer ?
#
loop_
_entity_poly.entity_id
_entity_poly.type
_entity_poly.pdbx_seq_one_letter_code
_entity_poly.pdbx_strand_id
1 'polypeptide(L)'
;MRKYIIFRADKGEPGWKERKLQHTQGLTRILAEHFDSSDQPIPELGYRPREFVRIDGLHNPTEHGYSTHYRQGDWEVTRVESYTPDVSTAEFDMIVICFCKYSPVNGPVQPMPERRVSIDSFAGDEKGLEQWHESQKKPTEV
;
A
#
# COMPACT_ATOMS: atom_id res chain seq x y z
N MET A 1 14.55 -4.63 -8.91
CA MET A 1 13.55 -5.21 -9.84
C MET A 1 12.19 -4.56 -9.58
N ARG A 2 11.57 -3.95 -10.58
CA ARG A 2 10.27 -3.26 -10.46
C ARG A 2 9.13 -4.23 -10.73
N LYS A 3 8.33 -4.51 -9.71
CA LYS A 3 7.17 -5.41 -9.74
C LYS A 3 5.88 -4.61 -9.67
N TYR A 4 4.88 -5.01 -10.44
CA TYR A 4 3.51 -4.55 -10.26
C TYR A 4 2.67 -5.68 -9.68
N ILE A 5 2.26 -5.53 -8.42
CA ILE A 5 1.56 -6.58 -7.67
C ILE A 5 0.10 -6.18 -7.50
N ILE A 6 -0.81 -7.02 -7.99
CA ILE A 6 -2.24 -6.80 -7.97
C ILE A 6 -2.89 -7.84 -7.06
N PHE A 7 -3.49 -7.38 -5.97
CA PHE A 7 -4.35 -8.22 -5.13
C PHE A 7 -5.77 -8.16 -5.67
N ARG A 8 -6.39 -9.30 -5.96
CA ARG A 8 -7.76 -9.39 -6.46
C ARG A 8 -8.55 -10.41 -5.67
N ALA A 9 -9.82 -10.13 -5.41
CA ALA A 9 -10.74 -11.12 -4.90
C ALA A 9 -10.93 -12.23 -5.93
N ASP A 10 -10.88 -13.49 -5.49
CA ASP A 10 -11.13 -14.63 -6.37
C ASP A 10 -12.60 -14.68 -6.83
N LYS A 11 -12.90 -15.53 -7.81
CA LYS A 11 -14.25 -15.67 -8.36
C LYS A 11 -15.21 -16.17 -7.28
N GLY A 12 -16.28 -15.42 -7.06
CA GLY A 12 -17.35 -15.78 -6.10
C GLY A 12 -17.16 -15.20 -4.70
N GLU A 13 -16.01 -14.56 -4.45
CA GLU A 13 -15.76 -13.88 -3.18
C GLU A 13 -16.66 -12.64 -2.99
N PRO A 14 -16.96 -12.27 -1.73
CA PRO A 14 -17.91 -11.20 -1.41
C PRO A 14 -17.37 -9.79 -1.71
N GLY A 15 -18.25 -8.79 -1.59
CA GLY A 15 -17.89 -7.36 -1.61
C GLY A 15 -17.59 -6.75 -2.98
N TRP A 16 -17.42 -7.54 -4.04
CA TRP A 16 -17.12 -6.99 -5.38
C TRP A 16 -18.23 -6.09 -5.95
N LYS A 17 -19.49 -6.28 -5.52
CA LYS A 17 -20.63 -5.45 -5.95
C LYS A 17 -20.59 -4.04 -5.36
N GLU A 18 -19.92 -3.87 -4.24
CA GLU A 18 -19.79 -2.60 -3.52
C GLU A 18 -18.45 -1.92 -3.82
N ARG A 19 -17.49 -2.67 -4.37
CA ARG A 19 -16.15 -2.18 -4.69
C ARG A 19 -16.11 -1.54 -6.06
N LYS A 20 -15.76 -0.25 -6.08
CA LYS A 20 -15.71 0.57 -7.29
C LYS A 20 -14.34 1.19 -7.45
N LEU A 21 -13.88 1.30 -8.70
CA LEU A 21 -12.74 2.15 -9.04
C LEU A 21 -13.08 3.61 -8.78
N GLN A 22 -12.20 4.35 -8.13
CA GLN A 22 -12.48 5.72 -7.72
C GLN A 22 -12.79 6.64 -8.92
N HIS A 23 -12.04 6.51 -10.01
CA HIS A 23 -12.12 7.41 -11.16
C HIS A 23 -13.35 7.16 -12.07
N THR A 24 -13.76 5.90 -12.25
CA THR A 24 -14.85 5.51 -13.17
C THR A 24 -16.13 5.06 -12.46
N GLN A 25 -16.06 4.78 -11.17
CA GLN A 25 -17.12 4.12 -10.40
C GLN A 25 -17.49 2.72 -10.94
N GLY A 26 -16.66 2.15 -11.82
CA GLY A 26 -16.83 0.81 -12.37
C GLY A 26 -16.55 -0.25 -11.30
N LEU A 27 -17.34 -1.33 -11.32
CA LEU A 27 -17.14 -2.45 -10.39
C LEU A 27 -15.78 -3.11 -10.62
N THR A 28 -15.11 -3.43 -9.53
CA THR A 28 -13.79 -4.08 -9.59
C THR A 28 -13.65 -5.20 -8.58
N ARG A 29 -12.84 -6.18 -8.94
CA ARG A 29 -12.38 -7.22 -8.00
C ARG A 29 -11.02 -6.91 -7.40
N ILE A 30 -10.34 -5.86 -7.85
CA ILE A 30 -9.05 -5.42 -7.32
C ILE A 30 -9.24 -4.98 -5.86
N LEU A 31 -8.39 -5.48 -4.97
CA LEU A 31 -8.36 -5.18 -3.54
C LEU A 31 -7.31 -4.10 -3.24
N ALA A 32 -6.13 -4.26 -3.81
CA ALA A 32 -5.00 -3.35 -3.65
C ALA A 32 -4.02 -3.52 -4.81
N GLU A 33 -3.27 -2.47 -5.09
CA GLU A 33 -2.26 -2.41 -6.16
C GLU A 33 -0.98 -1.84 -5.58
N HIS A 34 0.12 -2.56 -5.77
CA HIS A 34 1.43 -2.20 -5.23
C HIS A 34 2.42 -2.05 -6.39
N PHE A 35 3.00 -0.86 -6.51
CA PHE A 35 4.11 -0.57 -7.40
C PHE A 35 5.41 -0.73 -6.61
N ASP A 36 5.98 -1.93 -6.66
CA ASP A 36 7.06 -2.33 -5.77
C ASP A 36 8.42 -2.26 -6.49
N SER A 37 9.29 -1.37 -6.05
CA SER A 37 10.68 -1.25 -6.54
C SER A 37 11.71 -1.79 -5.54
N SER A 38 11.26 -2.45 -4.47
CA SER A 38 12.12 -3.04 -3.45
C SER A 38 12.59 -4.45 -3.84
N ASP A 39 13.61 -4.93 -3.15
CA ASP A 39 14.12 -6.30 -3.29
C ASP A 39 13.34 -7.33 -2.46
N GLN A 40 12.17 -6.95 -1.92
CA GLN A 40 11.32 -7.88 -1.18
C GLN A 40 10.81 -9.01 -2.09
N PRO A 41 10.59 -10.23 -1.56
CA PRO A 41 9.99 -11.31 -2.34
C PRO A 41 8.55 -10.96 -2.73
N ILE A 42 8.03 -11.63 -3.76
CA ILE A 42 6.61 -11.54 -4.12
C ILE A 42 5.75 -12.17 -3.01
N PRO A 43 4.48 -11.76 -2.86
CA PRO A 43 3.59 -12.37 -1.87
C PRO A 43 3.40 -13.87 -2.11
N GLU A 44 3.48 -14.65 -1.04
CA GLU A 44 3.24 -16.10 -1.06
C GLU A 44 1.82 -16.45 -0.61
N LEU A 45 1.47 -17.73 -0.68
CA LEU A 45 0.20 -18.24 -0.16
C LEU A 45 0.09 -17.95 1.34
N GLY A 46 -1.09 -17.55 1.80
CA GLY A 46 -1.32 -17.13 3.18
C GLY A 46 -0.95 -15.66 3.46
N TYR A 47 -0.29 -14.96 2.53
CA TYR A 47 -0.05 -13.53 2.68
C TYR A 47 -1.37 -12.76 2.78
N ARG A 48 -1.39 -11.70 3.59
CA ARG A 48 -2.56 -10.84 3.79
C ARG A 48 -2.17 -9.39 3.52
N PRO A 49 -2.67 -8.74 2.46
CA PRO A 49 -2.40 -7.33 2.21
C PRO A 49 -2.86 -6.50 3.41
N ARG A 50 -2.12 -5.43 3.71
CA ARG A 50 -2.47 -4.53 4.81
C ARG A 50 -3.69 -3.72 4.43
N GLU A 51 -4.55 -3.48 5.42
CA GLU A 51 -5.67 -2.57 5.29
C GLU A 51 -5.38 -1.29 6.05
N PHE A 52 -5.64 -0.16 5.40
CA PHE A 52 -5.47 1.16 5.96
C PHE A 52 -6.84 1.74 6.30
N VAL A 53 -7.02 2.13 7.55
CA VAL A 53 -8.31 2.57 8.10
C VAL A 53 -8.20 3.94 8.74
N ARG A 54 -9.32 4.66 8.72
CA ARG A 54 -9.50 5.91 9.46
C ARG A 54 -10.25 5.62 10.75
N ILE A 55 -9.66 6.00 11.88
CA ILE A 55 -10.34 6.04 13.17
C ILE A 55 -10.62 7.51 13.49
N ASP A 56 -11.89 7.92 13.40
CA ASP A 56 -12.28 9.33 13.52
C ASP A 56 -11.88 9.96 14.86
N GLY A 57 -12.01 9.22 15.97
CA GLY A 57 -11.61 9.71 17.29
C GLY A 57 -10.10 9.93 17.47
N LEU A 58 -9.28 9.44 16.55
CA LEU A 58 -7.81 9.55 16.57
C LEU A 58 -7.27 10.35 15.37
N HIS A 59 -8.15 10.90 14.52
CA HIS A 59 -7.76 11.72 13.39
C HIS A 59 -7.58 13.17 13.82
N ASN A 60 -6.38 13.71 13.61
CA ASN A 60 -6.14 15.13 13.72
C ASN A 60 -6.60 15.83 12.41
N PRO A 61 -7.65 16.68 12.44
CA PRO A 61 -8.15 17.33 11.22
C PRO A 61 -7.18 18.31 10.58
N THR A 62 -6.14 18.76 11.30
CA THR A 62 -5.11 19.66 10.77
C THR A 62 -3.99 18.92 10.05
N GLU A 63 -3.93 17.59 10.17
CA GLU A 63 -2.92 16.77 9.50
C GLU A 63 -3.43 16.25 8.15
N HIS A 64 -2.57 16.38 7.12
CA HIS A 64 -2.87 15.81 5.80
C HIS A 64 -2.77 14.27 5.83
N GLY A 65 -3.91 13.60 5.80
CA GLY A 65 -3.99 12.14 5.62
C GLY A 65 -5.36 11.59 6.01
N TYR A 66 -5.92 10.70 5.19
CA TYR A 66 -7.23 10.11 5.50
C TYR A 66 -7.11 8.90 6.45
N SER A 67 -6.10 8.05 6.27
CA SER A 67 -5.89 6.86 7.10
C SER A 67 -5.02 7.18 8.30
N THR A 68 -5.48 6.82 9.50
CA THR A 68 -4.74 7.04 10.76
C THR A 68 -4.08 5.77 11.27
N HIS A 69 -4.57 4.60 10.85
CA HIS A 69 -4.11 3.32 11.32
C HIS A 69 -4.04 2.29 10.20
N TYR A 70 -3.37 1.17 10.47
CA TYR A 70 -3.34 0.01 9.61
C TYR A 70 -3.54 -1.27 10.42
N ARG A 71 -4.00 -2.32 9.76
CA ARG A 71 -4.08 -3.67 10.31
C ARG A 71 -3.75 -4.71 9.26
N GLN A 72 -3.56 -5.95 9.69
CA GLN A 72 -3.57 -7.08 8.78
C GLN A 72 -4.96 -7.21 8.15
N GLY A 73 -5.02 -7.35 6.83
CA GLY A 73 -6.29 -7.39 6.10
C GLY A 73 -7.03 -8.72 6.22
N ASP A 74 -8.32 -8.65 5.91
CA ASP A 74 -9.25 -9.79 5.94
C ASP A 74 -9.11 -10.72 4.73
N TRP A 75 -8.30 -10.32 3.75
CA TRP A 75 -8.08 -11.06 2.52
C TRP A 75 -6.80 -11.88 2.61
N GLU A 76 -6.86 -13.15 2.25
CA GLU A 76 -5.73 -14.07 2.27
C GLU A 76 -5.43 -14.56 0.86
N VAL A 77 -4.16 -14.49 0.45
CA VAL A 77 -3.70 -14.97 -0.85
C VAL A 77 -3.79 -16.49 -0.91
N THR A 78 -4.57 -17.01 -1.86
CA THR A 78 -4.76 -18.45 -2.08
C THR A 78 -4.16 -18.94 -3.40
N ARG A 79 -3.81 -18.02 -4.30
CA ARG A 79 -3.15 -18.33 -5.57
C ARG A 79 -2.36 -17.14 -6.09
N VAL A 80 -1.22 -17.41 -6.69
CA VAL A 80 -0.31 -16.41 -7.25
C VAL A 80 0.00 -16.77 -8.70
N GLU A 81 -0.20 -15.81 -9.60
CA GLU A 81 0.28 -15.88 -10.98
C GLU A 81 1.36 -14.81 -11.16
N SER A 82 2.43 -15.11 -11.89
CA SER A 82 3.47 -14.14 -12.23
C SER A 82 3.74 -14.15 -13.72
N TYR A 83 3.98 -12.96 -14.27
CA TYR A 83 4.22 -12.72 -15.67
C TYR A 83 5.47 -11.86 -15.80
N THR A 84 6.47 -12.37 -16.50
CA THR A 84 7.69 -11.63 -16.81
C THR A 84 7.59 -11.21 -18.28
N PRO A 85 7.79 -9.93 -18.62
CA PRO A 85 7.77 -9.50 -20.01
C PRO A 85 8.97 -10.06 -20.76
N ASP A 86 8.76 -10.50 -22.01
CA ASP A 86 9.84 -10.95 -22.90
C ASP A 86 10.56 -9.79 -23.60
N VAL A 87 10.12 -8.55 -23.37
CA VAL A 87 10.64 -7.34 -24.03
C VAL A 87 11.44 -6.48 -23.05
N SER A 88 12.60 -5.99 -23.49
CA SER A 88 13.51 -5.20 -22.66
C SER A 88 13.04 -3.76 -22.40
N THR A 89 11.95 -3.33 -23.04
CA THR A 89 11.39 -1.97 -22.91
C THR A 89 10.17 -1.92 -21.99
N ALA A 90 9.87 -3.01 -21.27
CA ALA A 90 8.75 -3.04 -20.35
C ALA A 90 8.98 -2.13 -19.14
N GLU A 91 7.91 -1.50 -18.65
CA GLU A 91 7.97 -0.63 -17.47
C GLU A 91 8.24 -1.42 -16.17
N PHE A 92 7.70 -2.63 -16.07
CA PHE A 92 7.84 -3.53 -14.93
C PHE A 92 8.61 -4.76 -15.37
N ASP A 93 9.55 -5.20 -14.53
CA ASP A 93 10.26 -6.46 -14.72
C ASP A 93 9.33 -7.66 -14.49
N MET A 94 8.26 -7.48 -13.69
CA MET A 94 7.31 -8.55 -13.39
C MET A 94 5.93 -7.99 -13.02
N ILE A 95 4.87 -8.65 -13.49
CA ILE A 95 3.50 -8.44 -13.02
C ILE A 95 3.09 -9.67 -12.20
N VAL A 96 2.59 -9.43 -10.99
CA VAL A 96 2.15 -10.48 -10.07
C VAL A 96 0.67 -10.30 -9.79
N ILE A 97 -0.12 -11.35 -9.96
CA ILE A 97 -1.55 -11.37 -9.64
C ILE A 97 -1.77 -12.31 -8.47
N CYS A 98 -2.12 -11.75 -7.32
CA CYS A 98 -2.48 -12.48 -6.11
C CYS A 98 -4.00 -12.59 -6.04
N PHE A 99 -4.53 -13.81 -6.16
CA PHE A 99 -5.94 -14.09 -5.96
C PHE A 99 -6.17 -14.37 -4.49
N CYS A 100 -7.14 -13.67 -3.91
CA CYS A 100 -7.41 -13.68 -2.49
C CYS A 100 -8.81 -14.20 -2.19
N LYS A 101 -8.89 -14.99 -1.13
CA LYS A 101 -10.15 -15.39 -0.50
C LYS A 101 -10.44 -14.48 0.69
N TYR A 102 -11.72 -14.20 0.94
CA TYR A 102 -12.14 -13.53 2.15
C TYR A 102 -12.03 -14.49 3.34
N SER A 103 -11.17 -14.13 4.30
CA SER A 103 -10.82 -14.93 5.47
C SER A 103 -10.65 -13.96 6.65
N PRO A 104 -11.74 -13.39 7.18
CA PRO A 104 -11.68 -12.26 8.10
C PRO A 104 -10.90 -12.58 9.37
N VAL A 105 -10.09 -11.62 9.82
CA VAL A 105 -9.26 -11.76 11.02
C VAL A 105 -9.48 -10.58 11.95
N ASN A 106 -9.62 -10.88 13.24
CA ASN A 106 -9.66 -9.86 14.27
C ASN A 106 -8.22 -9.46 14.65
N GLY A 107 -7.55 -8.75 13.74
CA GLY A 107 -6.20 -8.24 13.93
C GLY A 107 -6.20 -6.90 14.69
N PRO A 108 -5.22 -6.66 15.58
CA PRO A 108 -5.11 -5.38 16.27
C PRO A 108 -4.82 -4.26 15.26
N VAL A 109 -5.41 -3.10 15.51
CA VAL A 109 -5.19 -1.90 14.71
C VAL A 109 -3.96 -1.17 15.25
N GLN A 110 -3.04 -0.80 14.36
CA GLN A 110 -1.77 -0.17 14.69
C GLN A 110 -1.74 1.27 14.16
N PRO A 111 -1.24 2.25 14.92
CA PRO A 111 -1.12 3.62 14.45
C PRO A 111 -0.19 3.68 13.25
N MET A 112 -0.51 4.54 12.27
CA MET A 112 0.36 4.79 11.14
C MET A 112 1.72 5.30 11.64
N PRO A 113 2.85 4.77 11.15
CA PRO A 113 4.14 5.31 11.52
C PRO A 113 4.28 6.76 11.05
N GLU A 114 5.01 7.56 11.82
CA GLU A 114 5.40 8.89 11.37
C GLU A 114 6.14 8.83 10.04
N ARG A 115 5.93 9.85 9.20
CA ARG A 115 6.62 9.98 7.92
C ARG A 115 8.12 10.01 8.16
N ARG A 116 8.84 9.05 7.59
CA ARG A 116 10.30 9.03 7.64
C ARG A 116 10.84 9.67 6.38
N VAL A 117 11.64 10.72 6.56
CA VAL A 117 12.45 11.31 5.49
C VAL A 117 13.88 10.82 5.71
N SER A 118 14.43 10.14 4.70
CA SER A 118 15.81 9.64 4.73
C SER A 118 16.72 10.55 3.91
N ILE A 119 18.04 10.35 4.05
CA ILE A 119 19.05 11.03 3.23
C ILE A 119 18.85 10.79 1.72
N ASP A 120 18.27 9.66 1.33
CA ASP A 120 17.96 9.36 -0.08
C ASP A 120 16.94 10.36 -0.66
N SER A 121 16.08 10.92 0.19
CA SER A 121 15.13 11.98 -0.23
C SER A 121 15.84 13.27 -0.64
N PHE A 122 17.10 13.43 -0.24
CA PHE A 122 17.98 14.55 -0.56
C PHE A 122 19.13 14.13 -1.49
N ALA A 123 19.00 12.99 -2.18
CA ALA A 123 20.05 12.48 -3.09
C ALA A 123 21.44 12.37 -2.44
N GLY A 124 21.51 12.06 -1.14
CA GLY A 124 22.77 11.97 -0.41
C GLY A 124 23.23 13.27 0.27
N ASP A 125 22.49 14.38 0.14
CA ASP A 125 22.86 15.66 0.79
C ASP A 125 22.49 15.66 2.29
N GLU A 126 23.49 15.33 3.12
CA GLU A 126 23.38 15.37 4.58
C GLU A 126 22.98 16.75 5.12
N LYS A 127 23.48 17.84 4.50
CA LYS A 127 23.18 19.20 4.95
C LYS A 127 21.74 19.57 4.64
N GLY A 128 21.24 19.17 3.48
CA GLY A 128 19.83 19.34 3.10
C GLY A 128 18.90 18.62 4.07
N LEU A 129 19.23 17.39 4.45
CA LEU A 129 18.47 16.63 5.44
C LEU A 129 18.47 17.31 6.82
N GLU A 130 19.63 17.79 7.29
CA GLU A 130 19.75 18.48 8.58
C GLU A 130 18.95 19.80 8.60
N GLN A 131 19.04 20.60 7.53
CA GLN A 131 18.23 21.82 7.37
C GLN A 131 16.73 21.52 7.39
N TRP A 132 16.30 20.43 6.74
CA TRP A 132 14.91 20.01 6.78
C TRP A 132 14.48 19.63 8.20
N HIS A 133 15.25 18.82 8.91
CA HIS A 133 14.96 18.47 10.30
C HIS A 133 14.82 19.70 11.20
N GLU A 134 15.69 20.69 11.05
CA GLU A 134 15.61 21.95 11.79
C GLU A 134 14.37 22.77 11.42
N SER A 135 13.93 22.73 10.16
CA SER A 135 12.69 23.41 9.73
C SER A 135 11.42 22.78 10.32
N GLN A 136 11.41 21.46 10.52
CA GLN A 136 10.26 20.76 11.13
C GLN A 136 10.12 21.01 12.63
N LYS A 137 11.19 21.44 13.32
CA LYS A 137 11.17 21.77 14.76
C LYS A 137 10.57 23.15 15.05
N LYS A 138 10.53 24.05 14.07
CA LYS A 138 9.95 25.38 14.26
C LYS A 138 8.43 25.26 14.12
N PRO A 139 7.64 25.77 15.08
CA PRO A 139 6.20 25.83 14.90
C PRO A 139 5.93 26.65 13.64
N THR A 140 5.15 26.09 12.73
CA THR A 140 4.58 26.86 11.63
C THR A 140 3.71 27.95 12.26
N GLU A 141 4.21 29.18 12.33
CA GLU A 141 3.36 30.34 12.65
C GLU A 141 2.32 30.44 11.53
N VAL A 142 1.05 30.36 11.94
CA VAL A 142 -0.13 30.51 11.07
C VAL A 142 -0.49 31.98 10.97
#